data_AF-A0AA38KKQ1-F1
#
_entry.id   AF-A0AA38KKQ1-F1
#
_cell.length_a   1.000
_cell.length_b   1.000
_cell.length_c   1.000
_cell.angle_alpha   90.00
_cell.angle_beta   90.00
_cell.angle_gamma   90.00
#
_symmetry.space_group_name_H-M   'P 1'
#
loop_
_entity.id
_entity.type
_entity.pdbx_description
1 polymer ?
#
loop_
_entity_poly.entity_id
_entity_poly.type
_entity_poly.pdbx_seq_one_letter_code
_entity_poly.pdbx_strand_id
1 'polypeptide(L)' 'NTGCCMAWLLSQQDDFVNQPSMLEELIMQKGHYCLFLLKFHWELNPIEMV' A
#
# COMPACT_ATOMS: atom_id res chain seq x y z
N ASN A 1 -11.15 18.94 0.88
CA ASN A 1 -10.77 19.65 -0.36
C ASN A 1 -10.62 18.61 -1.46
N THR A 2 -11.74 18.03 -1.90
CA THR A 2 -11.79 17.04 -2.99
C THR A 2 -11.79 17.79 -4.32
N GLY A 3 -10.61 18.03 -4.89
CA GLY A 3 -10.48 18.72 -6.18
C GLY A 3 -9.39 19.79 -6.29
N CYS A 4 -8.60 20.02 -5.24
CA CYS A 4 -7.43 20.89 -5.35
C CYS A 4 -6.18 20.06 -5.64
N CYS A 5 -5.52 20.40 -6.75
CA CYS A 5 -4.32 19.83 -7.38
C CYS A 5 -4.54 18.67 -8.35
N MET A 6 -3.89 18.77 -9.52
CA MET A 6 -3.88 17.75 -10.57
C MET A 6 -3.35 16.42 -10.05
N ALA A 7 -2.37 16.45 -9.15
CA ALA A 7 -1.79 15.25 -8.56
C ALA A 7 -2.83 14.43 -7.77
N TRP A 8 -3.71 15.09 -7.01
CA TRP A 8 -4.80 14.41 -6.31
C TRP A 8 -5.82 13.85 -7.29
N LEU A 9 -6.21 14.60 -8.32
CA LEU A 9 -7.15 14.11 -9.33
C LEU A 9 -6.61 12.89 -10.11
N LEU A 10 -5.31 12.87 -10.41
CA LEU A 10 -4.64 11.74 -11.05
C LEU A 10 -4.50 10.55 -10.10
N SER A 11 -4.20 10.76 -8.81
CA SER A 11 -4.11 9.65 -7.85
C SER A 11 -5.43 8.94 -7.60
N GLN A 12 -6.56 9.57 -7.94
CA GLN A 12 -7.89 8.98 -7.84
C GLN A 12 -8.33 8.25 -9.12
N GLN A 13 -7.56 8.27 -10.21
CA GLN A 13 -7.91 7.54 -11.44
C GLN A 13 -7.77 6.03 -11.23
N ASP A 14 -8.61 5.26 -11.92
CA ASP A 14 -8.68 3.80 -11.75
C ASP A 14 -7.37 3.09 -12.10
N ASP A 15 -6.61 3.60 -13.06
CA ASP A 15 -5.30 3.08 -13.44
C ASP A 15 -4.27 3.27 -12.34
N PHE A 16 -4.29 4.41 -11.63
CA PHE A 16 -3.40 4.65 -10.49
C PHE A 16 -3.83 3.90 -9.23
N VAL A 17 -5.14 3.87 -8.92
CA VAL A 17 -5.68 3.24 -7.69
C VAL A 17 -5.52 1.73 -7.72
N ASN A 18 -5.71 1.11 -8.89
CA ASN A 18 -5.67 -0.35 -9.03
C ASN A 18 -4.31 -0.87 -9.50
N GLN A 19 -3.30 -0.01 -9.69
CA GLN A 19 -1.97 -0.45 -10.06
C GLN A 19 -1.28 -1.10 -8.84
N PRO A 20 -0.96 -2.41 -8.89
CA PRO A 20 -0.22 -3.06 -7.82
C PRO A 20 1.19 -2.48 -7.73
N SER A 21 1.76 -2.47 -6.52
CA SER A 21 3.13 -1.99 -6.35
C SER A 21 4.12 -2.96 -6.98
N MET A 22 5.27 -2.46 -7.46
CA MET A 22 6.34 -3.32 -8.00
C MET A 22 6.78 -4.41 -7.00
N LEU A 23 6.72 -4.11 -5.69
CA LEU A 23 7.04 -5.05 -4.64
C LEU A 23 5.98 -6.16 -4.52
N GLU A 24 4.71 -5.78 -4.57
CA GLU A 24 3.60 -6.73 -4.57
C GLU A 24 3.66 -7.66 -5.77
N GLU A 25 3.90 -7.11 -6.97
CA GLU A 25 4.08 -7.90 -8.19
C GLU A 25 5.22 -8.91 -8.03
N LEU A 26 6.39 -8.47 -7.52
CA LEU A 26 7.53 -9.33 -7.29
C LEU A 26 7.22 -10.48 -6.32
N ILE A 27 6.54 -10.18 -5.21
CA ILE A 27 6.18 -11.18 -4.19
C ILE A 27 5.18 -12.19 -4.76
N MET A 28 4.16 -11.71 -5.48
CA MET A 28 3.15 -12.56 -6.13
C MET A 28 3.76 -13.43 -7.23
N GLN A 29 4.70 -12.91 -8.02
CA GLN A 29 5.43 -13.68 -9.04
C GLN A 29 6.25 -14.82 -8.45
N LYS A 30 6.66 -14.71 -7.18
CA LYS A 30 7.35 -15.79 -6.45
C LYS A 30 6.39 -16.81 -5.82
N GLY A 31 5.08 -16.64 -5.99
CA GLY A 31 4.06 -17.54 -5.45
C GLY A 31 3.67 -17.26 -4.00
N HIS A 32 3.99 -16.06 -3.48
CA HIS A 32 3.67 -15.65 -2.12
C HIS A 32 2.53 -14.61 -2.09
N TYR A 33 1.81 -14.55 -0.98
CA TYR A 33 0.84 -13.47 -0.72
C TYR A 33 1.56 -12.23 -0.18
N CYS A 34 1.23 -11.05 -0.71
CA CYS A 34 1.72 -9.77 -0.22
C CYS A 34 0.67 -9.13 0.69
N LEU A 35 1.00 -8.92 1.97
CA LEU A 35 0.13 -8.27 2.95
C LEU A 35 0.76 -6.95 3.40
N PHE A 36 0.10 -5.83 3.08
CA PHE A 36 0.50 -4.52 3.58
C PHE A 36 -0.09 -4.29 4.96
N LEU A 37 0.73 -4.52 5.99
CA LEU A 37 0.38 -4.16 7.35
C LEU A 37 0.70 -2.68 7.57
N LEU A 38 -0.26 -1.94 8.11
CA LEU A 38 -0.02 -0.57 8.57
C LEU A 38 1.14 -0.64 9.58
N LYS A 39 2.17 0.19 9.40
CA LYS A 39 3.20 0.35 10.44
C LYS A 39 2.51 0.90 11.67
N PHE A 40 2.38 0.07 12.69
CA PHE A 40 1.86 0.47 13.98
C PHE A 40 2.86 1.36 14.71
N HIS A 41 2.32 2.24 15.55
CA HIS A 41 3.07 3.00 16.54
C HIS A 41 3.93 2.02 17.37
N TRP A 42 5.16 2.42 17.69
CA TRP A 42 6.19 1.56 18.28
C TRP A 42 5.80 0.88 19.62
N GLU A 43 4.73 1.34 20.28
CA GLU A 43 4.19 0.73 21.50
C GLU A 43 3.29 -0.50 21.25
N LEU A 44 2.91 -0.79 20.00
CA LEU A 44 1.88 -1.79 19.65
C LEU A 44 2.29 -2.70 18.49
N ASN A 45 3.56 -3.11 18.39
CA ASN A 45 3.98 -4.12 17.42
C ASN A 45 3.80 -5.55 17.99
N PRO A 46 2.82 -6.34 17.53
CA PRO A 46 2.56 -7.68 18.09
C PRO A 46 3.73 -8.66 17.91
N ILE A 47 4.63 -8.39 16.96
CA ILE A 47 5.80 -9.22 16.66
C ILE A 47 6.91 -9.02 17.72
N GLU A 48 6.92 -7.86 18.38
CA GLU A 48 7.88 -7.49 19.44
C GLU A 48 7.34 -7.81 20.86
N MET A 49 6.06 -8.18 20.99
CA MET A 49 5.43 -8.56 22.26
C MET A 49 5.56 -10.06 22.60
N VAL A 50 6.44 -10.79 21.91
CA VAL A 50 6.69 -12.22 22.10
C VAL A 50 7.84 -12.45 23.08
#